data_AF-A0A3S4U811-F1
#
_entry.id   AF-A0A3S4U811-F1
#
_cell.length_a   1.000
_cell.length_b   1.000
_cell.length_c   1.000
_cell.angle_alpha   90.00
_cell.angle_beta   90.00
_cell.angle_gamma   90.00
#
_symmetry.space_group_name_H-M   'P 1'
#
loop_
_entity.id
_entity.type
_entity.pdbx_description
1 polymer ?
#
loop_
_entity_poly.entity_id
_entity_poly.type
_entity_poly.pdbx_seq_one_letter_code
_entity_poly.pdbx_strand_id
1 'polypeptide(L)'
;MSIIGYLGVVGYLHQFDKGQATKLLVENHYSNDQQKVAKTLFNNGCQYCHSPNATLPFYSTLPVINNKMQNDIAAGLRAFRMDRLLEGAKDPSKLSQADLAKLQRVIENDEMPLPEFTHLHWGSKPDDQEKAFLLNWIHEKRQILLPKGTPNTDANRLVQPIPDSIPTDAKKVALGHSIFFDGRLSSDGSIQCHTCHQLDKGGVDRLATSTGIDGKKARLMPQQCLMQLLTSLNSGMVAQPI
;
A
#
# COMPACT_ATOMS: atom_id res chain seq x y z
N MET A 1 10.69 -30.91 -25.27
CA MET A 1 11.49 -30.73 -24.03
C MET A 1 11.09 -29.49 -23.22
N SER A 2 10.61 -28.41 -23.84
CA SER A 2 10.26 -27.18 -23.12
C SER A 2 9.02 -27.25 -22.22
N ILE A 3 7.99 -28.04 -22.57
CA ILE A 3 6.75 -28.17 -21.77
C ILE A 3 7.00 -28.96 -20.47
N ILE A 4 7.76 -30.05 -20.56
CA ILE A 4 8.09 -30.89 -19.39
C ILE A 4 8.94 -30.09 -18.39
N GLY A 5 9.89 -29.30 -18.87
CA GLY A 5 10.70 -28.41 -18.03
C GLY A 5 9.86 -27.35 -17.32
N TYR A 6 8.94 -26.71 -18.03
CA TYR A 6 8.02 -25.72 -17.44
C TYR A 6 7.12 -26.34 -16.37
N LEU A 7 6.48 -27.48 -16.66
CA LEU A 7 5.63 -28.17 -15.69
C LEU A 7 6.42 -28.65 -14.46
N GLY A 8 7.68 -29.05 -14.65
CA GLY A 8 8.58 -29.37 -13.53
C GLY A 8 8.84 -28.17 -12.62
N VAL A 9 9.08 -26.99 -13.19
CA VAL A 9 9.25 -25.74 -12.43
C VAL A 9 7.97 -25.37 -11.69
N VAL A 10 6.82 -25.38 -12.38
CA VAL A 10 5.52 -25.07 -11.76
C VAL A 10 5.19 -26.05 -10.64
N GLY A 11 5.41 -27.35 -10.85
CA GLY A 11 5.19 -28.38 -9.82
C GLY A 11 6.08 -28.18 -8.59
N TYR A 12 7.36 -27.84 -8.80
CA TYR A 12 8.27 -27.49 -7.71
C TYR A 12 7.79 -26.24 -6.95
N LEU A 13 7.40 -25.19 -7.68
CA LEU A 13 6.91 -23.95 -7.09
C LEU A 13 5.63 -24.18 -6.29
N HIS A 14 4.69 -24.97 -6.81
CA HIS A 14 3.47 -25.33 -6.09
C HIS A 14 3.78 -26.01 -4.74
N GLN A 15 4.74 -26.95 -4.73
CA GLN A 15 5.18 -27.60 -3.49
C GLN A 15 5.88 -26.63 -2.54
N PHE A 16 6.74 -25.76 -3.08
CA PHE A 16 7.44 -24.73 -2.32
C PHE A 16 6.44 -23.76 -1.66
N ASP A 17 5.44 -23.29 -2.41
CA ASP A 17 4.42 -22.35 -1.94
C ASP A 17 3.60 -22.94 -0.80
N LYS A 18 3.10 -24.17 -0.95
CA LYS A 18 2.36 -24.87 0.11
C LYS A 18 3.23 -25.10 1.35
N GLY A 19 4.50 -25.44 1.16
CA GLY A 19 5.47 -25.56 2.25
C GLY A 19 5.67 -24.23 3.00
N GLN A 20 5.88 -23.13 2.29
CA GLN A 20 6.05 -21.80 2.90
C GLN A 20 4.77 -21.34 3.61
N ALA A 21 3.61 -21.51 3.00
CA ALA A 21 2.33 -21.14 3.62
C ALA A 21 2.11 -21.90 4.94
N THR A 22 2.38 -23.21 4.94
CA THR A 22 2.26 -24.05 6.15
C THR A 22 3.23 -23.60 7.24
N LYS A 23 4.50 -23.35 6.87
CA LYS A 23 5.53 -22.86 7.79
C LYS A 23 5.12 -21.54 8.46
N LEU A 24 4.71 -20.55 7.66
CA LEU A 24 4.32 -19.23 8.15
C LEU A 24 3.09 -19.28 9.09
N LEU A 25 2.13 -20.17 8.80
CA LEU A 25 0.97 -20.37 9.66
C LEU A 25 1.33 -20.97 11.02
N VAL A 26 2.29 -21.90 11.05
CA VAL A 26 2.75 -22.55 12.29
C VAL A 26 3.58 -21.59 13.15
N GLU A 27 4.53 -20.87 12.54
CA GLU A 27 5.47 -19.98 13.26
C GLU A 27 4.79 -18.80 13.96
N ASN A 28 3.68 -18.30 13.40
CA ASN A 28 3.05 -17.08 13.90
C ASN A 28 1.88 -17.34 14.87
N HIS A 29 1.49 -18.59 15.09
CA HIS A 29 0.46 -18.99 16.07
C HIS A 29 -0.86 -18.18 15.98
N TYR A 30 -1.38 -17.98 14.77
CA TYR A 30 -2.63 -17.24 14.56
C TYR A 30 -3.84 -17.93 15.17
N SER A 31 -4.81 -17.14 15.67
CA SER A 31 -6.03 -17.66 16.28
C SER A 31 -7.30 -17.14 15.59
N ASN A 32 -8.39 -17.93 15.65
CA ASN A 32 -9.73 -17.55 15.19
C ASN A 32 -9.75 -16.98 13.74
N ASP A 33 -10.36 -15.81 13.54
CA ASP A 33 -10.45 -15.13 12.24
C ASP A 33 -9.08 -14.83 11.64
N GLN A 34 -8.10 -14.47 12.48
CA GLN A 34 -6.74 -14.18 12.05
C GLN A 34 -6.14 -15.39 11.34
N GLN A 35 -6.40 -16.60 11.84
CA GLN A 35 -5.90 -17.83 11.23
C GLN A 35 -6.49 -18.06 9.84
N LYS A 36 -7.79 -17.80 9.65
CA LYS A 36 -8.45 -17.96 8.35
C LYS A 36 -8.01 -16.91 7.34
N VAL A 37 -7.87 -15.64 7.76
CA VAL A 37 -7.34 -14.55 6.92
C VAL A 37 -5.90 -14.87 6.52
N ALA A 38 -5.04 -15.18 7.49
CA ALA A 38 -3.66 -15.58 7.24
C ALA A 38 -3.58 -16.75 6.26
N LYS A 39 -4.37 -17.81 6.50
CA LYS A 39 -4.38 -18.99 5.64
C LYS A 39 -4.73 -18.64 4.20
N THR A 40 -5.77 -17.83 4.02
CA THR A 40 -6.19 -17.38 2.69
C THR A 40 -5.07 -16.60 1.99
N LEU A 41 -4.43 -15.66 2.68
CA LEU A 41 -3.37 -14.84 2.09
C LEU A 41 -2.10 -15.64 1.77
N PHE A 42 -1.69 -16.53 2.66
CA PHE A 42 -0.49 -17.34 2.48
C PHE A 42 -0.66 -18.43 1.41
N ASN A 43 -1.83 -19.07 1.37
CA ASN A 43 -2.15 -20.07 0.33
C ASN A 43 -2.13 -19.46 -1.07
N ASN A 44 -2.43 -18.18 -1.18
CA ASN A 44 -2.51 -17.42 -2.42
C ASN A 44 -1.22 -16.61 -2.72
N GLY A 45 -0.15 -16.81 -1.94
CA GLY A 45 1.16 -16.24 -2.22
C GLY A 45 1.27 -14.72 -2.04
N CYS A 46 0.30 -14.07 -1.38
CA CYS A 46 0.29 -12.62 -1.20
C CYS A 46 1.56 -12.11 -0.48
N GLN A 47 2.13 -12.94 0.40
CA GLN A 47 3.32 -12.61 1.18
C GLN A 47 4.54 -12.27 0.31
N TYR A 48 4.68 -12.84 -0.89
CA TYR A 48 5.89 -12.67 -1.69
C TYR A 48 6.11 -11.23 -2.15
N CYS A 49 5.03 -10.46 -2.31
CA CYS A 49 5.09 -9.03 -2.67
C CYS A 49 4.61 -8.09 -1.56
N HIS A 50 3.84 -8.58 -0.58
CA HIS A 50 3.23 -7.74 0.46
C HIS A 50 3.79 -7.97 1.87
N SER A 51 4.82 -8.80 2.03
CA SER A 51 5.58 -8.94 3.27
C SER A 51 7.04 -8.53 3.06
N PRO A 52 7.63 -7.71 3.96
CA PRO A 52 9.00 -7.22 3.78
C PRO A 52 10.06 -8.33 3.83
N ASN A 53 9.77 -9.45 4.50
CA ASN A 53 10.73 -10.51 4.79
C ASN A 53 10.29 -11.87 4.23
N ALA A 54 9.64 -11.89 3.07
CA ALA A 54 9.20 -13.14 2.46
C ALA A 54 10.38 -13.96 1.93
N THR A 55 10.37 -15.27 2.19
CA THR A 55 11.31 -16.22 1.56
C THR A 55 10.91 -16.40 0.10
N LEU A 56 11.73 -15.90 -0.82
CA LEU A 56 11.42 -15.95 -2.26
C LEU A 56 11.87 -17.28 -2.89
N PRO A 57 11.19 -17.74 -3.96
CA PRO A 57 11.61 -18.93 -4.70
C PRO A 57 12.98 -18.74 -5.39
N PHE A 58 13.65 -19.82 -5.75
CA PHE A 58 15.00 -19.80 -6.31
C PHE A 58 15.18 -18.85 -7.52
N TYR A 59 14.16 -18.75 -8.38
CA TYR A 59 14.23 -17.95 -9.60
C TYR A 59 14.34 -16.44 -9.34
N SER A 60 14.00 -15.98 -8.13
CA SER A 60 14.12 -14.58 -7.70
C SER A 60 15.53 -14.03 -7.80
N THR A 61 16.53 -14.91 -7.66
CA THR A 61 17.96 -14.54 -7.68
C THR A 61 18.54 -14.48 -9.09
N LEU A 62 17.78 -14.87 -10.12
CA LEU A 62 18.27 -14.90 -11.50
C LEU A 62 18.45 -13.47 -12.05
N PRO A 63 19.60 -13.13 -12.65
CA PRO A 63 19.96 -11.75 -13.02
C PRO A 63 18.96 -11.03 -13.93
N VAL A 64 18.27 -11.77 -14.81
CA VAL A 64 17.32 -11.21 -15.79
C VAL A 64 15.97 -10.87 -15.15
N ILE A 65 15.56 -11.63 -14.13
CA ILE A 65 14.22 -11.52 -13.52
C ILE A 65 14.25 -10.64 -12.27
N ASN A 66 15.37 -10.67 -11.53
CA ASN A 66 15.51 -10.03 -10.23
C ASN A 66 15.09 -8.55 -10.26
N ASN A 67 15.61 -7.74 -11.18
CA ASN A 67 15.34 -6.30 -11.20
C ASN A 67 13.85 -5.95 -11.34
N LYS A 68 13.15 -6.61 -12.27
CA LYS A 68 11.71 -6.38 -12.44
C LYS A 68 10.94 -6.81 -11.20
N MET A 69 11.24 -8.00 -10.68
CA MET A 69 10.56 -8.54 -9.51
C MET A 69 10.81 -7.69 -8.26
N GLN A 70 12.02 -7.18 -8.03
CA GLN A 70 12.30 -6.25 -6.91
C GLN A 70 11.51 -4.95 -7.04
N ASN A 71 11.34 -4.42 -8.26
CA ASN A 71 10.51 -3.25 -8.49
C ASN A 71 9.03 -3.53 -8.19
N ASP A 72 8.53 -4.69 -8.62
CA ASP A 72 7.15 -5.13 -8.37
C ASP A 72 6.90 -5.35 -6.87
N ILE A 73 7.84 -6.00 -6.15
CA ILE A 73 7.80 -6.16 -4.69
C ILE A 73 7.83 -4.78 -4.01
N ALA A 74 8.73 -3.89 -4.41
CA ALA A 74 8.82 -2.56 -3.84
C ALA A 74 7.54 -1.74 -4.08
N ALA A 75 6.89 -1.88 -5.24
CA ALA A 75 5.60 -1.27 -5.52
C ALA A 75 4.47 -1.89 -4.67
N GLY A 76 4.44 -3.22 -4.57
CA GLY A 76 3.49 -3.97 -3.76
C GLY A 76 3.55 -3.56 -2.29
N LEU A 77 4.75 -3.50 -1.70
CA LEU A 77 4.97 -3.09 -0.31
C LEU A 77 4.58 -1.63 -0.04
N ARG A 78 4.70 -0.74 -1.03
CA ARG A 78 4.23 0.66 -0.91
C ARG A 78 2.71 0.74 -0.94
N ALA A 79 2.07 -0.09 -1.75
CA ALA A 79 0.62 -0.10 -1.91
C ALA A 79 -0.07 -0.74 -0.70
N PHE A 80 0.42 -1.90 -0.26
CA PHE A 80 -0.25 -2.72 0.75
C PHE A 80 0.76 -3.55 1.57
N ARG A 81 0.56 -3.57 2.89
CA ARG A 81 1.41 -4.27 3.85
C ARG A 81 0.60 -5.34 4.57
N MET A 82 0.87 -6.60 4.24
CA MET A 82 0.16 -7.75 4.77
C MET A 82 0.44 -7.96 6.25
N ASP A 83 1.66 -7.68 6.71
CA ASP A 83 2.03 -7.76 8.13
C ASP A 83 1.18 -6.83 9.00
N ARG A 84 0.89 -5.60 8.52
CA ARG A 84 -0.01 -4.66 9.20
C ARG A 84 -1.46 -5.15 9.22
N LEU A 85 -1.92 -5.74 8.12
CA LEU A 85 -3.26 -6.35 8.07
C LEU A 85 -3.38 -7.49 9.09
N LEU A 86 -2.40 -8.40 9.12
CA LEU A 86 -2.42 -9.56 10.01
C LEU A 86 -2.27 -9.16 11.47
N GLU A 87 -1.48 -8.14 11.78
CA GLU A 87 -1.43 -7.55 13.13
C GLU A 87 -2.79 -6.95 13.51
N GLY A 88 -3.40 -6.18 12.60
CA GLY A 88 -4.72 -5.61 12.81
C GLY A 88 -5.84 -6.66 12.94
N ALA A 89 -5.71 -7.80 12.28
CA ALA A 89 -6.66 -8.91 12.44
C ALA A 89 -6.65 -9.50 13.87
N LYS A 90 -5.54 -9.35 14.61
CA LYS A 90 -5.45 -9.66 16.04
C LYS A 90 -5.95 -8.52 16.91
N ASP A 91 -5.57 -7.29 16.57
CA ASP A 91 -5.93 -6.07 17.28
C ASP A 91 -6.65 -5.09 16.34
N PRO A 92 -7.99 -5.04 16.36
CA PRO A 92 -8.76 -4.19 15.46
C PRO A 92 -8.38 -2.71 15.53
N SER A 93 -7.83 -2.22 16.65
CA SER A 93 -7.41 -0.82 16.78
C SER A 93 -6.24 -0.45 15.85
N LYS A 94 -5.49 -1.44 15.37
CA LYS A 94 -4.37 -1.27 14.43
C LYS A 94 -4.78 -1.43 12.97
N LEU A 95 -6.04 -1.81 12.69
CA LEU A 95 -6.52 -1.95 11.32
C LEU A 95 -6.71 -0.59 10.65
N SER A 96 -6.11 -0.45 9.47
CA SER A 96 -6.29 0.70 8.61
C SER A 96 -7.51 0.53 7.70
N GLN A 97 -8.42 1.51 7.73
CA GLN A 97 -9.54 1.59 6.79
C GLN A 97 -9.08 1.62 5.32
N ALA A 98 -7.94 2.27 5.06
CA ALA A 98 -7.36 2.34 3.73
C ALA A 98 -6.82 0.99 3.27
N ASP A 99 -6.22 0.20 4.16
CA ASP A 99 -5.68 -1.12 3.78
C ASP A 99 -6.82 -2.12 3.54
N LEU A 100 -7.88 -2.08 4.35
CA LEU A 100 -9.10 -2.86 4.10
C LEU A 100 -9.76 -2.47 2.77
N ALA A 101 -9.84 -1.17 2.45
CA ALA A 101 -10.42 -0.69 1.19
C ALA A 101 -9.61 -1.17 -0.03
N LYS A 102 -8.28 -1.10 0.05
CA LYS A 102 -7.39 -1.60 -1.01
C LYS A 102 -7.57 -3.10 -1.22
N LEU A 103 -7.57 -3.88 -0.12
CA LEU A 103 -7.75 -5.33 -0.19
C LEU A 103 -9.12 -5.69 -0.79
N GLN A 104 -10.19 -5.01 -0.35
CA GLN A 104 -11.53 -5.21 -0.91
C GLN A 104 -11.54 -4.95 -2.41
N ARG A 105 -11.01 -3.81 -2.87
CA ARG A 105 -10.98 -3.43 -4.28
C ARG A 105 -10.27 -4.46 -5.15
N VAL A 106 -9.08 -4.92 -4.75
CA VAL A 106 -8.31 -5.86 -5.58
C VAL A 106 -8.93 -7.25 -5.61
N ILE A 107 -9.58 -7.68 -4.52
CA ILE A 107 -10.28 -8.96 -4.44
C ILE A 107 -11.58 -8.92 -5.24
N GLU A 108 -12.37 -7.85 -5.15
CA GLU A 108 -13.62 -7.70 -5.91
C GLU A 108 -13.38 -7.76 -7.42
N ASN A 109 -12.36 -7.06 -7.92
CA ASN A 109 -12.06 -6.97 -9.35
C ASN A 109 -11.14 -8.07 -9.89
N ASP A 110 -10.71 -9.03 -9.06
CA ASP A 110 -9.71 -10.05 -9.44
C ASP A 110 -8.40 -9.46 -9.99
N GLU A 111 -7.98 -8.29 -9.49
CA GLU A 111 -6.73 -7.62 -9.90
C GLU A 111 -5.49 -8.29 -9.32
N MET A 112 -5.66 -9.08 -8.25
CA MET A 112 -4.57 -9.76 -7.56
C MET A 112 -4.85 -11.26 -7.39
N PRO A 113 -3.82 -12.12 -7.52
CA PRO A 113 -2.43 -11.77 -7.89
C PRO A 113 -2.24 -11.37 -9.35
N LEU A 114 -1.10 -10.74 -9.66
CA LEU A 114 -0.75 -10.36 -11.04
C LEU A 114 -0.76 -11.57 -11.99
N PRO A 115 -1.21 -11.43 -13.25
CA PRO A 115 -1.21 -12.53 -14.22
C PRO A 115 0.16 -13.19 -14.41
N GLU A 116 1.24 -12.40 -14.44
CA GLU A 116 2.62 -12.89 -14.55
C GLU A 116 3.01 -13.80 -13.38
N PHE A 117 2.48 -13.52 -12.19
CA PHE A 117 2.70 -14.36 -11.01
C PHE A 117 1.91 -15.67 -11.11
N THR A 118 0.63 -15.60 -11.50
CA THR A 118 -0.23 -16.79 -11.58
C THR A 118 0.18 -17.77 -12.68
N HIS A 119 0.95 -17.33 -13.69
CA HIS A 119 1.56 -18.23 -14.68
C HIS A 119 2.54 -19.23 -14.05
N LEU A 120 3.33 -18.82 -13.05
CA LEU A 120 4.31 -19.71 -12.39
C LEU A 120 3.74 -20.33 -11.11
N HIS A 121 2.83 -19.63 -10.43
CA HIS A 121 2.25 -20.00 -9.15
C HIS A 121 0.82 -20.48 -9.30
N TRP A 122 0.64 -21.69 -9.83
CA TRP A 122 -0.70 -22.23 -10.07
C TRP A 122 -1.45 -22.47 -8.76
N GLY A 123 -2.71 -22.03 -8.74
CA GLY A 123 -3.56 -22.09 -7.54
C GLY A 123 -3.29 -20.98 -6.53
N SER A 124 -2.63 -19.88 -6.95
CA SER A 124 -2.42 -18.71 -6.10
C SER A 124 -3.54 -17.66 -6.19
N LYS A 125 -4.54 -17.87 -7.03
CA LYS A 125 -5.72 -16.99 -7.09
C LYS A 125 -6.73 -17.48 -6.05
N PRO A 126 -7.24 -16.59 -5.16
CA PRO A 126 -8.28 -16.97 -4.21
C PRO A 126 -9.50 -17.55 -4.93
N ASP A 127 -10.02 -18.65 -4.41
CA ASP A 127 -11.28 -19.22 -4.91
C ASP A 127 -12.50 -18.42 -4.45
N ASP A 128 -13.69 -18.77 -4.95
CA ASP A 128 -14.93 -18.05 -4.63
C ASP A 128 -15.28 -18.09 -3.13
N GLN A 129 -14.91 -19.17 -2.42
CA GLN A 129 -15.16 -19.31 -0.99
C GLN A 129 -14.20 -18.45 -0.17
N GLU A 130 -12.91 -18.48 -0.52
CA GLU A 130 -11.87 -17.63 0.05
C GLU A 130 -12.16 -16.15 -0.18
N LYS A 131 -12.57 -15.79 -1.40
CA LYS A 131 -13.01 -14.44 -1.77
C LYS A 131 -14.21 -14.00 -0.94
N ALA A 132 -15.27 -14.81 -0.88
CA ALA A 132 -16.46 -14.50 -0.08
C ALA A 132 -16.13 -14.33 1.41
N PHE A 133 -15.27 -15.20 1.95
CA PHE A 133 -14.81 -15.09 3.33
C PHE A 133 -14.07 -13.77 3.59
N LEU A 134 -13.09 -13.42 2.75
CA LEU A 134 -12.32 -12.18 2.91
C LEU A 134 -13.21 -10.95 2.81
N LEU A 135 -14.13 -10.89 1.84
CA LEU A 135 -15.02 -9.74 1.66
C LEU A 135 -15.97 -9.59 2.84
N ASN A 136 -16.55 -10.69 3.34
CA ASN A 136 -17.41 -10.66 4.53
C ASN A 136 -16.65 -10.20 5.77
N TRP A 137 -15.43 -10.72 5.98
CA TRP A 137 -14.56 -10.31 7.08
C TRP A 137 -14.19 -8.82 6.98
N ILE A 138 -13.84 -8.33 5.78
CA ILE A 138 -13.55 -6.92 5.57
C ILE A 138 -14.77 -6.07 5.90
N HIS A 139 -15.95 -6.42 5.40
CA HIS A 139 -17.18 -5.68 5.68
C HIS A 139 -17.47 -5.62 7.18
N GLU A 140 -17.36 -6.75 7.90
CA GLU A 140 -17.52 -6.80 9.35
C GLU A 140 -16.54 -5.84 10.07
N LYS A 141 -15.24 -5.88 9.73
CA LYS A 141 -14.26 -4.99 10.37
C LYS A 141 -14.48 -3.52 10.00
N ARG A 142 -14.92 -3.22 8.78
CA ARG A 142 -15.26 -1.84 8.37
C ARG A 142 -16.42 -1.27 9.16
N GLN A 143 -17.44 -2.07 9.47
CA GLN A 143 -18.58 -1.64 10.30
C GLN A 143 -18.12 -1.20 11.70
N ILE A 144 -17.16 -1.91 12.30
CA ILE A 144 -16.64 -1.61 13.65
C ILE A 144 -15.75 -0.36 13.65
N LEU A 145 -15.10 -0.08 12.53
CA LEU A 145 -14.07 0.96 12.39
C LEU A 145 -14.60 2.26 11.75
N LEU A 146 -15.93 2.41 11.64
CA LEU A 146 -16.52 3.63 11.11
C LEU A 146 -16.14 4.86 11.95
N PRO A 147 -15.85 6.01 11.33
CA PRO A 147 -15.55 7.23 12.06
C PRO A 147 -16.72 7.66 12.95
N LYS A 148 -16.50 7.64 14.26
CA LYS A 148 -17.53 8.01 15.25
C LYS A 148 -17.90 9.48 15.11
N GLY A 149 -19.19 9.79 15.25
CA GLY A 149 -19.69 11.17 15.22
C GLY A 149 -19.57 11.85 13.85
N THR A 150 -19.33 11.11 12.77
CA THR A 150 -19.22 11.64 11.41
C THR A 150 -20.49 11.33 10.61
N PRO A 151 -21.22 12.34 10.10
CA PRO A 151 -22.40 12.14 9.28
C PRO A 151 -22.07 11.40 7.96
N ASN A 152 -23.06 10.68 7.41
CA ASN A 152 -22.96 10.01 6.11
C ASN A 152 -21.85 8.95 5.99
N THR A 153 -21.47 8.32 7.11
CA THR A 153 -20.60 7.14 7.13
C THR A 153 -21.36 5.89 6.66
N ASP A 154 -20.66 5.01 5.95
CA ASP A 154 -21.25 3.79 5.38
C ASP A 154 -20.15 2.75 5.13
N ALA A 155 -20.22 1.59 5.78
CA ALA A 155 -19.16 0.58 5.68
C ALA A 155 -19.00 0.01 4.26
N ASN A 156 -20.03 0.11 3.41
CA ASN A 156 -19.98 -0.32 2.03
C ASN A 156 -19.18 0.64 1.13
N ARG A 157 -18.97 1.88 1.56
CA ARG A 157 -18.13 2.82 0.82
C ARG A 157 -16.66 2.55 1.11
N LEU A 158 -15.84 2.47 0.07
CA LEU A 158 -14.38 2.28 0.21
C LEU A 158 -13.71 3.45 0.94
N VAL A 159 -14.22 4.66 0.77
CA VAL A 159 -13.70 5.88 1.42
C VAL A 159 -14.77 6.45 2.35
N GLN A 160 -14.38 6.75 3.59
CA GLN A 160 -15.25 7.37 4.58
C GLN A 160 -15.09 8.89 4.57
N PRO A 161 -16.15 9.64 4.90
CA PRO A 161 -16.03 11.07 5.19
C PRO A 161 -15.03 11.32 6.32
N ILE A 162 -14.38 12.49 6.27
CA ILE A 162 -13.45 12.92 7.30
C ILE A 162 -14.26 13.50 8.47
N PRO A 163 -14.00 13.12 9.73
CA PRO A 163 -14.61 13.76 10.88
C PRO A 163 -14.30 15.26 10.93
N ASP A 164 -15.30 16.08 11.28
CA ASP A 164 -15.10 17.54 11.42
C ASP A 164 -14.12 17.90 12.54
N SER A 165 -13.97 17.02 13.54
CA SER A 165 -13.00 17.19 14.60
C SER A 165 -12.50 15.84 15.12
N ILE A 166 -11.28 15.85 15.65
CA ILE A 166 -10.69 14.74 16.39
C ILE A 166 -10.33 15.22 17.81
N PRO A 167 -10.37 14.35 18.83
CA PRO A 167 -9.93 14.72 20.16
C PRO A 167 -8.47 15.20 20.14
N THR A 168 -8.22 16.40 20.66
CA THR A 168 -6.88 17.00 20.71
C THR A 168 -6.64 17.68 22.04
N ASP A 169 -5.36 17.85 22.40
CA ASP A 169 -4.93 18.68 23.53
C ASP A 169 -4.62 20.09 23.01
N ALA A 170 -5.38 21.09 23.47
CA ALA A 170 -5.24 22.48 23.03
C ALA A 170 -3.81 23.03 23.22
N LYS A 171 -3.08 22.60 24.27
CA LYS A 171 -1.70 23.03 24.49
C LYS A 171 -0.76 22.44 23.44
N LYS A 172 -0.98 21.18 23.05
CA LYS A 172 -0.22 20.55 21.96
C LYS A 172 -0.54 21.16 20.61
N VAL A 173 -1.80 21.51 20.36
CA VAL A 173 -2.21 22.20 19.13
C VAL A 173 -1.51 23.56 19.02
N ALA A 174 -1.54 24.37 20.08
CA ALA A 174 -0.88 25.68 20.11
C ALA A 174 0.65 25.58 19.94
N LEU A 175 1.28 24.59 20.59
CA LEU A 175 2.71 24.31 20.42
C LEU A 175 3.04 23.88 18.98
N GLY A 176 2.27 22.93 18.43
CA GLY A 176 2.44 22.45 17.06
C GLY A 176 2.27 23.57 16.04
N HIS A 177 1.29 24.45 16.24
CA HIS A 177 1.14 25.66 15.43
C HIS A 177 2.38 26.54 15.51
N SER A 178 2.88 26.84 16.71
CA SER A 178 4.09 27.66 16.88
C SER A 178 5.30 27.05 16.15
N ILE A 179 5.50 25.74 16.27
CA ILE A 179 6.58 25.00 15.60
C ILE A 179 6.43 25.03 14.07
N PHE A 180 5.20 24.93 13.56
CA PHE A 180 4.92 24.93 12.12
C PHE A 180 5.38 26.23 11.42
N PHE A 181 5.36 27.34 12.16
CA PHE A 181 5.81 28.66 11.70
C PHE A 181 7.19 29.05 12.26
N ASP A 182 7.92 28.12 12.88
CA ASP A 182 9.21 28.40 13.50
C ASP A 182 10.37 28.12 12.53
N GLY A 183 11.06 29.18 12.11
CA GLY A 183 12.21 29.07 11.22
C GLY A 183 13.42 28.38 11.87
N ARG A 184 13.50 28.35 13.21
CA ARG A 184 14.64 27.78 13.96
C ARG A 184 14.80 26.28 13.78
N LEU A 185 13.81 25.60 13.20
CA LEU A 185 13.92 24.20 12.80
C LEU A 185 14.78 23.99 11.54
N SER A 186 14.95 25.03 10.72
CA SER A 186 15.91 25.01 9.61
C SER A 186 17.30 25.40 10.09
N SER A 187 18.36 24.91 9.41
CA SER A 187 19.73 25.15 9.89
C SER A 187 20.16 26.62 9.82
N ASP A 188 19.53 27.43 8.98
CA ASP A 188 19.84 28.85 8.76
C ASP A 188 18.68 29.79 9.18
N GLY A 189 17.58 29.26 9.72
CA GLY A 189 16.41 30.04 10.10
C GLY A 189 15.48 30.44 8.94
N SER A 190 15.83 30.13 7.68
CA SER A 190 15.13 30.67 6.50
C SER A 190 13.90 29.86 6.09
N ILE A 191 13.80 28.59 6.48
CA ILE A 191 12.73 27.68 6.07
C ILE A 191 11.88 27.27 7.27
N GLN A 192 10.56 27.34 7.11
CA GLN A 192 9.55 26.86 8.05
C GLN A 192 8.77 25.70 7.40
N CYS A 193 8.01 24.94 8.18
CA CYS A 193 7.04 24.01 7.62
C CYS A 193 6.04 24.75 6.71
N HIS A 194 5.58 25.93 7.14
CA HIS A 194 4.68 26.79 6.38
C HIS A 194 5.24 27.26 5.02
N THR A 195 6.56 27.42 4.88
CA THR A 195 7.19 27.85 3.61
C THR A 195 6.78 26.95 2.44
N CYS A 196 6.79 25.63 2.68
CA CYS A 196 6.42 24.62 1.68
C CYS A 196 4.98 24.09 1.85
N HIS A 197 4.45 24.09 3.06
CA HIS A 197 3.09 23.61 3.38
C HIS A 197 2.16 24.78 3.73
N GLN A 198 1.78 25.55 2.71
CA GLN A 198 0.96 26.76 2.88
C GLN A 198 -0.52 26.39 3.12
N LEU A 199 -1.00 26.56 4.35
CA LEU A 199 -2.34 26.12 4.78
C LEU A 199 -3.47 26.82 4.01
N ASP A 200 -3.27 28.08 3.61
CA ASP A 200 -4.16 28.87 2.76
C ASP A 200 -4.19 28.41 1.30
N LYS A 201 -3.23 27.58 0.88
CA LYS A 201 -3.09 27.07 -0.49
C LYS A 201 -3.32 25.56 -0.61
N GLY A 202 -3.93 24.95 0.40
CA GLY A 202 -4.19 23.51 0.44
C GLY A 202 -3.01 22.68 0.99
N GLY A 203 -2.12 23.30 1.76
CA GLY A 203 -1.00 22.63 2.41
C GLY A 203 0.20 22.35 1.51
N VAL A 204 0.32 23.06 0.38
CA VAL A 204 1.42 22.92 -0.59
C VAL A 204 1.86 24.27 -1.15
N ASP A 205 3.10 24.37 -1.63
CA ASP A 205 3.68 25.60 -2.20
C ASP A 205 3.34 25.82 -3.69
N ARG A 206 2.68 24.83 -4.32
CA ARG A 206 2.31 24.81 -5.74
C ARG A 206 3.49 24.88 -6.70
N LEU A 207 4.68 24.48 -6.27
CA LEU A 207 5.86 24.33 -7.12
C LEU A 207 5.99 22.88 -7.60
N ALA A 208 6.64 22.69 -8.76
CA ALA A 208 6.96 21.35 -9.25
C ALA A 208 7.87 20.57 -8.27
N THR A 209 8.77 21.30 -7.62
CA THR A 209 9.58 20.85 -6.49
C THR A 209 9.76 22.01 -5.52
N SER A 210 9.65 21.71 -4.22
CA SER A 210 9.90 22.69 -3.17
C SER A 210 11.35 23.17 -3.18
N THR A 211 11.54 24.40 -2.71
CA THR A 211 12.85 25.04 -2.60
C THR A 211 13.26 25.05 -1.13
N GLY A 212 14.40 24.46 -0.81
CA GLY A 212 14.99 24.46 0.52
C GLY A 212 16.05 25.54 0.69
N ILE A 213 16.85 25.36 1.75
CA ILE A 213 18.01 26.20 2.10
C ILE A 213 18.95 26.34 0.89
N ASP A 214 19.55 27.52 0.73
CA ASP A 214 20.42 27.92 -0.40
C ASP A 214 19.73 27.84 -1.78
N GLY A 215 18.40 27.88 -1.83
CA GLY A 215 17.67 27.77 -3.11
C GLY A 215 17.67 26.35 -3.69
N LYS A 216 18.09 25.33 -2.93
CA LYS A 216 18.20 23.95 -3.42
C LYS A 216 16.82 23.35 -3.68
N LYS A 217 16.61 22.81 -4.88
CA LYS A 217 15.36 22.11 -5.23
C LYS A 217 15.34 20.69 -4.67
N ALA A 218 14.17 20.26 -4.21
CA ALA A 218 13.94 18.87 -3.82
C ALA A 218 14.21 17.92 -4.99
N ARG A 219 14.83 16.76 -4.72
CA ARG A 219 15.09 15.74 -5.74
C ARG A 219 13.80 14.99 -6.07
N LEU A 220 13.36 15.07 -7.33
CA LEU A 220 12.31 14.20 -7.85
C LEU A 220 12.83 12.76 -7.93
N MET A 221 12.02 11.80 -7.50
CA MET A 221 12.33 10.39 -7.77
C MET A 221 12.27 10.15 -9.29
N PRO A 222 13.12 9.28 -9.87
CA PRO A 222 13.19 9.08 -11.33
C PRO A 222 11.85 8.74 -11.98
N GLN A 223 10.98 8.04 -11.24
CA GLN A 223 9.66 7.61 -11.70
C GLN A 223 8.65 8.76 -11.85
N GLN A 224 8.82 9.86 -11.11
CA GLN A 224 8.01 11.09 -11.27
C GLN A 224 8.51 11.96 -12.43
N CYS A 225 9.80 11.86 -12.77
CA CYS A 225 10.40 12.61 -13.89
C CYS A 225 9.76 12.23 -15.24
N LEU A 226 9.45 10.94 -15.44
CA LEU A 226 8.85 10.45 -16.68
C LEU A 226 7.45 11.03 -16.92
N MET A 227 6.66 11.22 -15.86
CA MET A 227 5.29 11.76 -15.96
C MET A 227 5.30 13.27 -16.29
N GLN A 228 6.26 14.03 -15.76
CA GLN A 228 6.42 15.46 -16.09
C GLN A 228 6.98 15.69 -17.49
N LEU A 229 7.86 14.80 -17.99
CA LEU A 229 8.31 14.85 -19.39
C LEU A 229 7.14 14.64 -20.36
N LEU A 230 6.25 13.68 -20.08
CA LEU A 230 5.07 13.40 -20.91
C LEU A 230 4.06 14.55 -20.92
N THR A 231 3.83 15.23 -19.78
CA THR A 231 2.95 16.41 -19.77
C THR A 231 3.57 17.60 -20.48
N SER A 232 4.89 17.81 -20.40
CA SER A 232 5.58 18.89 -21.13
C SER A 232 5.59 18.70 -22.66
N LEU A 233 5.58 17.44 -23.12
CA LEU A 233 5.49 17.11 -24.56
C LEU A 233 4.09 17.31 -25.13
N ASN A 234 3.05 17.30 -24.29
CA ASN A 234 1.65 17.43 -24.72
C ASN A 234 1.10 18.87 -24.62
N SER A 235 1.82 19.79 -23.97
CA SER A 235 1.43 21.21 -23.88
C SER A 235 1.76 22.04 -25.14
N GLY A 236 2.21 21.41 -26.23
CA GLY A 236 2.44 22.07 -27.52
C GLY A 236 1.20 22.28 -28.40
N MET A 237 0.00 21.87 -27.95
CA MET A 237 -1.23 21.98 -28.75
C MET A 237 -2.30 22.80 -28.01
N VAL A 238 -2.30 24.10 -28.34
CA VAL A 238 -3.44 25.04 -28.45
C VAL A 238 -4.44 25.12 -27.29
N ALA A 239 -4.49 26.30 -26.65
CA ALA A 239 -5.73 26.90 -26.19
C ALA A 239 -5.70 28.41 -26.48
N GLN A 240 -6.45 28.84 -27.50
CA GLN A 240 -6.83 30.24 -27.71
C GLN A 240 -7.99 30.59 -26.77
N PRO A 241 -8.11 31.87 -26.37
CA PRO A 241 -9.03 32.29 -25.32
C PRO A 241 -10.48 32.38 -25.82
N ILE A 242 -11.41 32.09 -24.91
CA ILE A 242 -12.78 32.63 -24.90
C ILE A 242 -12.87 33.48 -23.63
#